data_AF-A0A285IEW9-F1
#
_entry.id   AF-A0A285IEW9-F1
#
_cell.length_a   1.000
_cell.length_b   1.000
_cell.length_c   1.000
_cell.angle_alpha   90.00
_cell.angle_beta   90.00
_cell.angle_gamma   90.00
#
_symmetry.space_group_name_H-M   'P 1'
#
loop_
_entity.id
_entity.type
_entity.pdbx_description
1 polymer ?
#
loop_
_entity_poly.entity_id
_entity_poly.type
_entity_poly.pdbx_seq_one_letter_code
_entity_poly.pdbx_strand_id
1 'polypeptide(L)'
;MLIRRSFLLLILPVFLAACATAPAEFQPGTQLILVRHADRSGDLLNRIGEARAAALPDALQDYDIAAIYLPDVTRNRQTAAPLAAKLGLEPQVINAENPTFELLRAGAGQTILWVGNKGNLVRIWETLNAQGPPPVEYGDVAVVMLSPGGNLVVHRFDWEI
;
A
#
# COMPACT_ATOMS: atom_id res chain seq x y z
N MET A 1 -19.51 44.18 -61.66
CA MET A 1 -20.17 43.08 -60.93
C MET A 1 -19.10 42.23 -60.27
N LEU A 2 -18.94 42.37 -58.94
CA LEU A 2 -18.06 41.53 -58.11
C LEU A 2 -18.84 40.30 -57.64
N ILE A 3 -18.24 39.11 -57.71
CA ILE A 3 -18.67 37.96 -56.89
C ILE A 3 -17.45 37.44 -56.14
N ARG A 4 -17.45 37.69 -54.82
CA ARG A 4 -16.46 37.26 -53.82
C ARG A 4 -16.73 35.80 -53.46
N ARG A 5 -15.75 34.91 -53.67
CA ARG A 5 -15.80 33.50 -53.25
C ARG A 5 -15.42 33.41 -51.77
N SER A 6 -16.40 33.20 -50.90
CA SER A 6 -16.16 32.91 -49.48
C SER A 6 -15.97 31.40 -49.30
N PHE A 7 -14.75 30.99 -49.02
CA PHE A 7 -14.45 29.64 -48.50
C PHE A 7 -14.80 29.61 -47.01
N LEU A 8 -15.85 28.87 -46.64
CA LEU A 8 -16.19 28.60 -45.25
C LEU A 8 -15.35 27.40 -44.77
N LEU A 9 -14.25 27.68 -44.04
CA LEU A 9 -13.46 26.67 -43.35
C LEU A 9 -14.21 26.24 -42.08
N LEU A 10 -14.74 25.02 -42.10
CA LEU A 10 -15.38 24.37 -40.96
C LEU A 10 -14.28 23.88 -39.98
N ILE A 11 -14.04 24.62 -38.91
CA ILE A 11 -13.09 24.22 -37.85
C ILE A 11 -13.83 23.26 -36.92
N LEU A 12 -13.50 21.97 -37.00
CA LEU A 12 -13.97 20.93 -36.08
C LEU A 12 -13.14 21.02 -34.78
N PRO A 13 -13.74 21.24 -33.61
CA PRO A 13 -12.99 21.25 -32.36
C PRO A 13 -12.60 19.81 -31.99
N VAL A 14 -11.31 19.51 -32.13
CA VAL A 14 -10.72 18.28 -31.59
C VAL A 14 -10.70 18.42 -30.07
N PHE A 15 -11.67 17.81 -29.38
CA PHE A 15 -11.63 17.65 -27.92
C PHE A 15 -10.50 16.68 -27.58
N LEU A 16 -9.32 17.21 -27.33
CA LEU A 16 -8.24 16.50 -26.64
C LEU A 16 -8.69 16.26 -25.20
N ALA A 17 -9.30 15.11 -24.95
CA ALA A 17 -9.51 14.60 -23.60
C ALA A 17 -8.12 14.27 -23.01
N ALA A 18 -7.49 15.27 -22.39
CA ALA A 18 -6.33 15.06 -21.56
C ALA A 18 -6.78 14.20 -20.37
N CYS A 19 -6.47 12.91 -20.41
CA CYS A 19 -6.55 12.05 -19.23
C CYS A 19 -5.52 12.56 -18.24
N ALA A 20 -5.89 13.54 -17.42
CA ALA A 20 -5.16 13.88 -16.22
C ALA A 20 -5.32 12.67 -15.28
N THR A 21 -4.27 11.89 -15.15
CA THR A 21 -4.22 10.81 -14.16
C THR A 21 -4.33 11.45 -12.78
N ALA A 22 -5.53 11.39 -12.19
CA ALA A 22 -5.72 11.82 -10.81
C ALA A 22 -4.78 11.00 -9.89
N PRO A 23 -4.32 11.56 -8.76
CA PRO A 23 -3.61 10.78 -7.74
C PRO A 23 -4.43 9.54 -7.38
N ALA A 24 -3.77 8.42 -7.10
CA ALA A 24 -4.48 7.22 -6.68
C ALA A 24 -5.21 7.49 -5.36
N GLU A 25 -6.54 7.38 -5.36
CA GLU A 25 -7.37 7.52 -4.17
C GLU A 25 -7.60 6.15 -3.53
N PHE A 26 -7.92 6.14 -2.24
CA PHE A 26 -8.38 4.94 -1.56
C PHE A 26 -9.70 4.49 -2.19
N GLN A 27 -9.73 3.28 -2.75
CA GLN A 27 -10.94 2.74 -3.36
C GLN A 27 -11.79 2.03 -2.32
N PRO A 28 -13.13 2.06 -2.42
CA PRO A 28 -14.00 1.23 -1.61
C PRO A 28 -13.59 -0.25 -1.69
N GLY A 29 -13.54 -0.93 -0.55
CA GLY A 29 -13.10 -2.32 -0.45
C GLY A 29 -11.59 -2.52 -0.35
N THR A 30 -10.76 -1.48 -0.51
CA THR A 30 -9.32 -1.58 -0.23
C THR A 30 -9.06 -1.64 1.27
N GLN A 31 -8.27 -2.63 1.70
CA GLN A 31 -7.69 -2.71 3.03
C GLN A 31 -6.17 -2.72 2.92
N LEU A 32 -5.51 -1.67 3.41
CA LEU A 32 -4.05 -1.58 3.45
C LEU A 32 -3.56 -1.96 4.85
N ILE A 33 -2.99 -3.15 4.97
CA ILE A 33 -2.36 -3.64 6.19
C ILE A 33 -0.91 -3.15 6.20
N LEU A 34 -0.49 -2.50 7.27
CA LEU A 34 0.83 -1.93 7.46
C LEU A 34 1.50 -2.57 8.67
N VAL A 35 2.67 -3.15 8.45
CA VAL A 35 3.53 -3.66 9.53
C VAL A 35 4.96 -3.20 9.31
N ARG A 36 5.72 -3.08 10.40
CA ARG A 36 7.18 -3.00 10.31
C ARG A 36 7.77 -4.40 10.16
N HIS A 37 8.93 -4.51 9.50
CA HIS A 37 9.76 -5.70 9.58
C HIS A 37 9.95 -6.16 11.05
N ALA A 38 10.12 -7.46 11.29
CA ALA A 38 10.31 -8.02 12.62
C ALA A 38 11.69 -7.66 13.24
N ASP A 39 11.90 -8.03 14.50
CA ASP A 39 13.11 -7.73 15.26
C ASP A 39 14.40 -8.18 14.55
N ARG A 40 15.45 -7.36 14.61
CA ARG A 40 16.67 -7.57 13.82
C ARG A 40 17.96 -7.39 14.60
N SER A 41 19.04 -7.95 14.07
CA SER A 41 20.42 -7.63 14.43
C SER A 41 21.20 -7.37 13.14
N GLY A 42 21.70 -6.16 12.94
CA GLY A 42 22.17 -5.73 11.61
C GLY A 42 21.01 -5.71 10.61
N ASP A 43 21.20 -6.26 9.41
CA ASP A 43 20.15 -6.33 8.38
C ASP A 43 19.30 -7.61 8.42
N LEU A 44 19.69 -8.60 9.22
CA LEU A 44 19.00 -9.88 9.33
C LEU A 44 18.07 -9.88 10.55
N LEU A 45 16.99 -10.67 10.47
CA LEU A 45 16.19 -10.96 11.65
C LEU A 45 17.06 -11.63 12.74
N ASN A 46 16.78 -11.29 13.99
CA ASN A 46 17.32 -12.03 15.13
C ASN A 46 16.33 -13.13 15.55
N ARG A 47 16.66 -13.95 16.56
CA ARG A 47 15.78 -15.04 17.02
C ARG A 47 14.37 -14.58 17.39
N ILE A 48 14.24 -13.41 18.02
CA ILE A 48 12.92 -12.84 18.37
C ILE A 48 12.17 -12.49 17.09
N GLY A 49 12.84 -11.91 16.11
CA GLY A 49 12.23 -11.52 14.84
C GLY A 49 11.86 -12.71 13.97
N GLU A 50 12.62 -13.79 13.99
CA GLU A 50 12.28 -15.06 13.35
C GLU A 50 11.02 -15.67 13.97
N ALA A 51 10.95 -15.72 15.30
CA ALA A 51 9.76 -16.20 16.02
C ALA A 51 8.55 -15.32 15.73
N ARG A 52 8.76 -13.99 15.70
CA ARG A 52 7.74 -13.03 15.30
C ARG A 52 7.27 -13.35 13.90
N ALA A 53 8.13 -13.25 12.89
CA ALA A 53 7.83 -13.55 11.49
C ALA A 53 7.03 -14.85 11.31
N ALA A 54 7.38 -15.91 12.05
CA ALA A 54 6.66 -17.18 12.03
C ALA A 54 5.21 -17.10 12.53
N ALA A 55 4.88 -16.19 13.45
CA ALA A 55 3.54 -15.95 13.96
C ALA A 55 2.70 -15.00 13.07
N LEU A 56 3.30 -14.29 12.09
CA LEU A 56 2.57 -13.37 11.20
C LEU A 56 1.35 -14.02 10.52
N PRO A 57 1.46 -15.28 10.04
CA PRO A 57 0.37 -15.91 9.32
C PRO A 57 -0.86 -16.19 10.17
N ASP A 58 -0.71 -16.28 11.50
CA ASP A 58 -1.82 -16.50 12.42
C ASP A 58 -2.40 -15.16 12.87
N ALA A 59 -1.55 -14.15 13.11
CA ALA A 59 -1.99 -12.80 13.41
C ALA A 59 -2.82 -12.15 12.29
N LEU A 60 -2.57 -12.53 11.03
CA LEU A 60 -3.30 -12.02 9.87
C LEU A 60 -4.29 -13.03 9.26
N GLN A 61 -4.65 -14.10 9.97
CA GLN A 61 -5.48 -15.17 9.43
C GLN A 61 -6.90 -14.74 8.99
N ASP A 62 -7.43 -13.69 9.60
CA ASP A 62 -8.78 -13.17 9.31
C ASP A 62 -8.81 -12.20 8.11
N TYR A 63 -7.65 -11.97 7.48
CA TYR A 63 -7.52 -11.08 6.32
C TYR A 63 -7.26 -11.87 5.05
N ASP A 64 -8.13 -11.70 4.05
CA ASP A 64 -7.96 -12.26 2.70
C ASP A 64 -6.93 -11.45 1.90
N ILE A 65 -5.66 -11.59 2.24
CA ILE A 65 -4.55 -10.83 1.65
C ILE A 65 -4.30 -11.31 0.22
N ALA A 66 -4.52 -10.42 -0.75
CA ALA A 66 -4.35 -10.70 -2.17
C ALA A 66 -2.91 -10.47 -2.66
N ALA A 67 -2.15 -9.60 -1.99
CA ALA A 67 -0.76 -9.31 -2.36
C ALA A 67 0.05 -8.80 -1.17
N ILE A 68 1.36 -9.09 -1.21
CA ILE A 68 2.35 -8.63 -0.23
C ILE A 68 3.36 -7.75 -0.96
N TYR A 69 3.59 -6.54 -0.42
CA TYR A 69 4.53 -5.57 -0.94
C TYR A 69 5.59 -5.24 0.11
N LEU A 70 6.81 -4.98 -0.34
CA LEU A 70 7.94 -4.64 0.51
C LEU A 70 9.01 -3.83 -0.25
N PRO A 71 9.89 -3.08 0.43
CA PRO A 71 11.10 -2.57 -0.21
C PRO A 71 12.12 -3.71 -0.39
N ASP A 72 13.08 -3.55 -1.30
CA ASP A 72 14.12 -4.56 -1.54
C ASP A 72 15.16 -4.62 -0.41
N VAL A 73 14.76 -5.19 0.73
CA VAL A 73 15.54 -5.23 1.96
C VAL A 73 15.39 -6.59 2.64
N THR A 74 16.51 -7.19 3.05
CA THR A 74 16.57 -8.57 3.56
C THR A 74 15.62 -8.81 4.74
N ARG A 75 15.67 -7.99 5.79
CA ARG A 75 14.76 -8.10 6.95
C ARG A 75 13.28 -8.05 6.55
N ASN A 76 12.92 -7.25 5.55
CA ASN A 76 11.54 -7.13 5.09
C ASN A 76 11.10 -8.42 4.39
N ARG A 77 11.95 -8.96 3.51
CA ARG A 77 11.74 -10.26 2.85
C ARG A 77 11.63 -11.40 3.85
N GLN A 78 12.52 -11.46 4.84
CA GLN A 78 12.52 -12.47 5.90
C GLN A 78 11.25 -12.38 6.76
N THR A 79 10.77 -11.17 7.05
CA THR A 79 9.53 -10.98 7.82
C THR A 79 8.31 -11.47 7.04
N ALA A 80 8.26 -11.20 5.73
CA ALA A 80 7.13 -11.58 4.87
C ALA A 80 7.10 -13.08 4.53
N ALA A 81 8.25 -13.74 4.51
CA ALA A 81 8.42 -15.09 3.96
C ALA A 81 7.45 -16.15 4.54
N PRO A 82 7.20 -16.24 5.87
CA PRO A 82 6.27 -17.24 6.41
C PRO A 82 4.84 -17.05 5.93
N LEU A 83 4.36 -15.80 5.88
CA LEU A 83 3.01 -15.47 5.39
C LEU A 83 2.90 -15.73 3.89
N ALA A 84 3.90 -15.29 3.12
CA ALA A 84 3.99 -15.51 1.69
C ALA A 84 3.89 -17.01 1.35
N ALA A 85 4.62 -17.86 2.09
CA ALA A 85 4.57 -19.30 1.93
C ALA A 85 3.19 -19.89 2.29
N LYS A 86 2.55 -19.44 3.38
CA LYS A 86 1.19 -19.91 3.79
C LYS A 86 0.14 -19.56 2.72
N LEU A 87 0.24 -18.39 2.12
CA LEU A 87 -0.73 -17.88 1.14
C LEU A 87 -0.41 -18.27 -0.31
N GLY A 88 0.79 -18.82 -0.58
CA GLY A 88 1.25 -19.08 -1.95
C GLY A 88 1.45 -17.80 -2.77
N LEU A 89 1.84 -16.71 -2.12
CA LEU A 89 2.05 -15.40 -2.75
C LEU A 89 3.53 -15.09 -2.88
N GLU A 90 3.92 -14.49 -3.99
CA GLU A 90 5.26 -13.93 -4.18
C GLU A 90 5.28 -12.45 -3.75
N PRO A 91 6.13 -12.06 -2.78
CA PRO A 91 6.24 -10.67 -2.36
C PRO A 91 6.77 -9.77 -3.48
N GLN A 92 6.07 -8.67 -3.74
CA GLN A 92 6.38 -7.72 -4.78
C GLN A 92 7.19 -6.54 -4.23
N VAL A 93 8.19 -6.10 -4.99
CA VAL A 93 9.09 -5.04 -4.57
C VAL A 93 8.54 -3.68 -5.00
N ILE A 94 8.44 -2.74 -4.05
CA ILE A 94 8.23 -1.32 -4.32
C ILE A 94 9.41 -0.54 -3.70
N ASN A 95 10.27 0.01 -4.54
CA ASN A 95 11.46 0.77 -4.13
C ASN A 95 11.17 2.27 -4.10
N ALA A 96 10.31 2.69 -3.17
CA ALA A 96 9.96 4.10 -2.96
C ALA A 96 10.06 4.47 -1.47
N GLU A 97 10.53 5.70 -1.17
CA GLU A 97 10.47 6.24 0.20
C GLU A 97 9.00 6.43 0.64
N ASN A 98 8.13 6.79 -0.31
CA ASN A 98 6.71 6.92 -0.10
C ASN A 98 5.95 6.08 -1.14
N PRO A 99 5.60 4.82 -0.82
CA PRO A 99 4.94 3.92 -1.76
C PRO A 99 3.41 4.11 -1.81
N THR A 100 2.85 5.10 -1.12
CA THR A 100 1.39 5.21 -0.87
C THR A 100 0.55 5.09 -2.13
N PHE A 101 0.78 5.95 -3.14
CA PHE A 101 -0.04 5.94 -4.36
C PHE A 101 0.13 4.67 -5.20
N GLU A 102 1.30 4.04 -5.13
CA GLU A 102 1.54 2.77 -5.81
C GLU A 102 0.77 1.63 -5.13
N LEU A 103 0.81 1.58 -3.79
CA LEU A 103 0.02 0.64 -2.99
C LEU A 103 -1.49 0.82 -3.22
N LEU A 104 -1.99 2.06 -3.20
CA LEU A 104 -3.43 2.31 -3.42
C LEU A 104 -3.89 1.91 -4.81
N ARG A 105 -3.05 2.11 -5.83
CA ARG A 105 -3.34 1.65 -7.19
C ARG A 105 -3.31 0.13 -7.29
N ALA A 106 -2.29 -0.50 -6.73
CA ALA A 106 -2.07 -1.93 -6.87
C ALA A 106 -3.04 -2.77 -6.02
N GLY A 107 -3.51 -2.24 -4.88
CA GLY A 107 -4.50 -2.87 -4.00
C GLY A 107 -5.93 -2.36 -4.14
N ALA A 108 -6.26 -1.73 -5.28
CA ALA A 108 -7.60 -1.18 -5.50
C ALA A 108 -8.69 -2.26 -5.35
N GLY A 109 -9.59 -2.08 -4.38
CA GLY A 109 -10.66 -3.03 -4.06
C GLY A 109 -10.20 -4.34 -3.39
N GLN A 110 -8.95 -4.43 -2.94
CA GLN A 110 -8.36 -5.64 -2.37
C GLN A 110 -7.73 -5.39 -1.00
N THR A 111 -7.49 -6.47 -0.26
CA THR A 111 -6.65 -6.43 0.94
C THR A 111 -5.20 -6.67 0.55
N ILE A 112 -4.31 -5.77 0.91
CA ILE A 112 -2.87 -5.87 0.62
C ILE A 112 -2.05 -5.61 1.89
N LEU A 113 -0.89 -6.27 1.97
CA LEU A 113 0.06 -6.08 3.06
C LEU A 113 1.29 -5.30 2.58
N TRP A 114 1.68 -4.28 3.34
CA TRP A 114 2.99 -3.65 3.24
C TRP A 114 3.85 -4.04 4.44
N VAL A 115 4.96 -4.72 4.18
CA VAL A 115 6.00 -5.01 5.19
C VAL A 115 7.10 -3.96 5.06
N GLY A 116 7.06 -2.96 5.94
CA GLY A 116 7.81 -1.71 5.80
C GLY A 116 8.95 -1.48 6.78
N ASN A 117 9.47 -0.25 6.73
CA ASN A 117 10.47 0.30 7.65
C ASN A 117 9.92 1.58 8.28
N LYS A 118 10.49 2.01 9.42
CA LYS A 118 10.03 3.22 10.13
C LYS A 118 9.80 4.42 9.20
N GLY A 119 10.76 4.71 8.32
CA GLY A 119 10.65 5.82 7.36
C GLY A 119 9.45 5.72 6.43
N ASN A 120 9.30 4.60 5.71
CA ASN A 120 8.17 4.41 4.80
C ASN A 120 6.82 4.43 5.53
N LEU A 121 6.76 3.84 6.71
CA LEU A 121 5.52 3.79 7.51
C LEU A 121 5.09 5.20 7.93
N VAL A 122 6.04 6.04 8.37
CA VAL A 122 5.78 7.45 8.66
C VAL A 122 5.30 8.18 7.40
N ARG A 123 5.97 8.01 6.25
CA ARG A 123 5.56 8.65 4.98
C ARG A 123 4.18 8.26 4.51
N ILE A 124 3.84 6.97 4.61
CA ILE A 124 2.50 6.48 4.27
C ILE A 124 1.47 7.15 5.18
N TRP A 125 1.75 7.19 6.48
CA TRP A 125 0.86 7.77 7.46
C TRP A 125 0.59 9.26 7.23
N GLU A 126 1.65 10.03 6.96
CA GLU A 126 1.59 11.45 6.60
C GLU A 126 0.75 11.66 5.32
N THR A 127 1.00 10.86 4.28
CA THR A 127 0.33 10.99 2.98
C THR A 127 -1.16 10.69 3.08
N LEU A 128 -1.52 9.68 3.87
CA LEU A 128 -2.90 9.30 4.10
C LEU A 128 -3.62 10.22 5.10
N ASN A 129 -2.89 11.08 5.81
CA ASN A 129 -3.39 11.83 6.95
C ASN A 129 -4.14 10.91 7.94
N ALA A 130 -3.57 9.73 8.20
CA ALA A 130 -4.18 8.70 9.03
C ALA A 130 -4.21 9.11 10.51
N GLN A 131 -5.25 8.68 11.23
CA GLN A 131 -5.44 9.06 12.63
C GLN A 131 -4.54 8.24 13.57
N GLY A 132 -3.95 8.89 14.57
CA GLY A 132 -3.05 8.27 15.56
C GLY A 132 -1.60 8.20 15.10
N PRO A 133 -0.70 7.48 15.81
CA PRO A 133 0.69 7.33 15.40
C PRO A 133 0.87 6.19 14.37
N PRO A 134 1.87 6.24 13.48
CA PRO A 134 2.17 5.14 12.55
C PRO A 134 2.62 3.86 13.28
N PRO A 135 2.42 2.65 12.70
CA PRO A 135 2.79 1.37 13.31
C PRO A 135 4.30 1.09 13.20
N VAL A 136 5.12 1.90 13.87
CA VAL A 136 6.60 1.86 13.75
C VAL A 136 7.29 0.95 14.77
N GLU A 137 6.55 0.43 15.74
CA GLU A 137 7.05 -0.51 16.73
C GLU A 137 6.98 -1.95 16.21
N TYR A 138 7.78 -2.83 16.81
CA TYR A 138 7.77 -4.24 16.41
C TYR A 138 6.53 -4.93 16.94
N GLY A 139 5.80 -5.61 16.06
CA GLY A 139 4.54 -6.24 16.41
C GLY A 139 3.32 -5.35 16.20
N ASP A 140 3.47 -4.05 15.97
CA ASP A 140 2.33 -3.19 15.66
C ASP A 140 1.74 -3.53 14.28
N VAL A 141 0.43 -3.71 14.24
CA VAL A 141 -0.34 -3.81 12.99
C VAL A 141 -1.32 -2.65 12.91
N ALA A 142 -1.36 -1.99 11.74
CA ALA A 142 -2.43 -1.06 11.40
C ALA A 142 -3.11 -1.48 10.10
N VAL A 143 -4.43 -1.48 10.10
CA VAL A 143 -5.25 -1.73 8.90
C VAL A 143 -5.98 -0.44 8.57
N VAL A 144 -5.69 0.10 7.40
CA VAL A 144 -6.25 1.35 6.91
C VAL A 144 -7.26 1.07 5.79
N MET A 145 -8.47 1.60 5.91
CA MET A 145 -9.57 1.37 4.96
C MET A 145 -10.56 2.52 4.96
N LEU A 146 -11.46 2.56 3.97
CA LEU A 146 -12.59 3.49 3.97
C LEU A 146 -13.79 2.91 4.73
N SER A 147 -14.39 3.73 5.58
CA SER A 147 -15.75 3.49 6.10
C SER A 147 -16.79 3.61 4.97
N PRO A 148 -18.01 3.09 5.15
CA PRO A 148 -19.11 3.30 4.21
C PRO A 148 -19.43 4.77 3.93
N GLY A 149 -19.11 5.67 4.87
CA GLY A 149 -19.26 7.12 4.71
C GLY A 149 -18.10 7.82 3.98
N GLY A 150 -17.12 7.06 3.47
CA GLY A 150 -15.96 7.60 2.74
C GLY A 150 -14.85 8.18 3.62
N ASN A 151 -14.97 8.10 4.94
CA ASN A 151 -13.89 8.52 5.85
C ASN A 151 -12.87 7.40 6.02
N LEU A 152 -11.59 7.76 6.11
CA LEU A 152 -10.52 6.84 6.44
C LEU A 152 -10.65 6.36 7.90
N VAL A 153 -10.57 5.05 8.11
CA VAL A 153 -10.60 4.40 9.42
C VAL A 153 -9.32 3.57 9.58
N VAL A 154 -8.82 3.55 10.81
CA VAL A 154 -7.64 2.79 11.20
C VAL A 154 -8.05 1.79 12.28
N HIS A 155 -7.88 0.50 12.00
CA HIS A 155 -7.94 -0.56 13.00
C HIS A 155 -6.53 -0.95 13.42
N ARG A 156 -6.31 -1.20 14.71
CA ARG A 156 -5.00 -1.54 15.25
C ARG A 156 -5.08 -2.73 16.19
N PHE A 157 -4.04 -3.53 16.17
CA PHE A 157 -3.82 -4.64 17.09
C PHE A 157 -2.34 -5.01 17.09
N ASP A 158 -1.96 -5.85 18.03
CA ASP A 158 -0.59 -6.32 18.19
C ASP A 158 -0.46 -7.75 17.68
N TRP A 159 0.62 -7.98 16.94
CA TRP A 159 1.10 -9.27 16.50
C TRP A 159 2.09 -9.80 17.55
N GLU A 160 1.53 -10.52 18.51
CA GLU A 160 2.25 -11.07 19.66
C GLU A 160 2.99 -12.39 19.31
N ILE A 161 3.95 -12.74 20.17
CA ILE A 161 4.76 -13.98 20.13
C ILE A 161 4.75 -14.69 21.47
#